data_AF-A0A3E5EKY6-F1
#
_entry.id   AF-A0A3E5EKY6-F1
#
_cell.length_a   1.000
_cell.length_b   1.000
_cell.length_c   1.000
_cell.angle_alpha   90.00
_cell.angle_beta   90.00
_cell.angle_gamma   90.00
#
_symmetry.space_group_name_H-M   'P 1'
#
loop_
_entity.id
_entity.type
_entity.pdbx_description
1 polymer ?
#
loop_
_entity_poly.entity_id
_entity_poly.type
_entity_poly.pdbx_seq_one_letter_code
_entity_poly.pdbx_strand_id
1 'polypeptide(L)'
;MKNKEKYAKEIMEIACNGSSIAVTKKCRRIAPCGSTFCEECLFCSANCKEKVREWSESEYIEVISKRDRAFLEYLDTIIHYVTRDLNDDLYIYISKPHKLIDCWESEREADKILRMFNIDLPMVKWEDNEPWLIEDLKKLEVVEEYE
;
A
#
# COMPACT_ATOMS: atom_id res chain seq x y z
N MET A 1 -5.00 11.38 4.70
CA MET A 1 -6.04 11.31 3.66
C MET A 1 -7.03 10.28 4.14
N LYS A 2 -8.32 10.57 4.09
CA LYS A 2 -9.36 9.63 4.55
C LYS A 2 -9.61 8.53 3.53
N ASN A 3 -10.15 7.40 3.97
CA ASN A 3 -10.51 6.30 3.07
C ASN A 3 -11.47 6.74 1.95
N LYS A 4 -12.46 7.60 2.24
CA LYS A 4 -13.38 8.11 1.20
C LYS A 4 -12.69 8.92 0.11
N GLU A 5 -11.56 9.55 0.43
CA GLU A 5 -10.76 10.34 -0.52
C GLU A 5 -9.86 9.40 -1.32
N LYS A 6 -9.21 8.45 -0.63
CA LYS A 6 -8.36 7.41 -1.26
C LYS A 6 -9.13 6.61 -2.31
N TYR A 7 -10.33 6.16 -1.97
CA TYR A 7 -11.15 5.26 -2.78
C TYR A 7 -12.33 5.97 -3.45
N ALA A 8 -12.21 7.28 -3.68
CA ALA A 8 -13.32 8.10 -4.18
C ALA A 8 -13.89 7.55 -5.50
N LYS A 9 -13.03 7.07 -6.40
CA LYS A 9 -13.44 6.57 -7.72
C LYS A 9 -14.24 5.27 -7.60
N GLU A 10 -13.73 4.30 -6.85
CA GLU A 10 -14.33 2.98 -6.63
C GLU A 10 -15.66 3.11 -5.88
N ILE A 11 -15.69 3.94 -4.84
CA ILE A 11 -16.90 4.21 -4.07
C ILE A 11 -17.96 4.84 -4.97
N MET A 12 -17.61 5.83 -5.79
CA MET A 12 -18.54 6.50 -6.70
C MET A 12 -19.09 5.55 -7.75
N GLU A 13 -18.25 4.69 -8.34
CA GLU A 13 -18.70 3.70 -9.32
C GLU A 13 -19.73 2.73 -8.73
N ILE A 14 -19.47 2.20 -7.53
CA ILE A 14 -20.38 1.28 -6.84
C ILE A 14 -21.68 1.99 -6.45
N ALA A 15 -21.60 3.23 -5.96
CA ALA A 15 -22.76 4.02 -5.58
C ALA A 15 -23.67 4.36 -6.77
N CYS A 16 -23.09 4.71 -7.93
CA CYS A 16 -23.83 4.96 -9.17
C CYS A 16 -24.58 3.72 -9.66
N ASN A 17 -24.08 2.52 -9.37
CA ASN A 17 -24.75 1.26 -9.64
C ASN A 17 -25.83 0.90 -8.58
N GLY A 18 -26.10 1.78 -7.62
CA GLY A 18 -27.12 1.60 -6.59
C GLY A 18 -26.74 0.62 -5.48
N SER A 19 -25.46 0.24 -5.36
CA SER A 19 -24.98 -0.70 -4.35
C SER A 19 -24.30 0.02 -3.18
N SER A 20 -24.25 -0.66 -2.03
CA SER A 20 -23.38 -0.26 -0.91
C SER A 20 -22.00 -0.87 -1.08
N ILE A 21 -20.97 -0.27 -0.47
CA ILE A 21 -19.62 -0.82 -0.51
C ILE A 21 -19.40 -1.90 0.55
N ALA A 22 -18.49 -2.83 0.26
CA ALA A 22 -17.82 -3.74 1.16
C ALA A 22 -16.31 -3.58 0.98
N VAL A 23 -15.54 -3.89 2.03
CA VAL A 23 -14.07 -3.93 1.96
C VAL A 23 -13.63 -5.35 2.31
N THR A 24 -12.87 -5.99 1.42
CA THR A 24 -12.43 -7.38 1.65
C THR A 24 -11.34 -7.43 2.72
N LYS A 25 -11.43 -8.41 3.64
CA LYS A 25 -10.39 -8.64 4.65
C LYS A 25 -9.06 -9.06 4.02
N LYS A 26 -9.12 -9.77 2.90
CA LYS A 26 -7.97 -10.38 2.23
C LYS A 26 -6.99 -9.36 1.66
N CYS A 27 -7.50 -8.40 0.88
CA CYS A 27 -6.69 -7.47 0.09
C CYS A 27 -7.03 -5.99 0.35
N ARG A 28 -7.97 -5.70 1.27
CA ARG A 28 -8.49 -4.34 1.54
C ARG A 28 -9.14 -3.67 0.32
N ARG A 29 -9.57 -4.47 -0.66
CA ARG A 29 -10.23 -4.05 -1.90
C ARG A 29 -11.66 -3.58 -1.65
N ILE A 30 -12.08 -2.54 -2.37
CA ILE A 30 -13.47 -2.05 -2.39
C ILE A 30 -14.28 -2.88 -3.39
N ALA A 31 -15.42 -3.41 -2.95
CA ALA A 31 -16.31 -4.21 -3.79
C ALA A 31 -17.79 -3.91 -3.49
N PRO A 32 -18.72 -4.21 -4.41
CA PRO A 32 -20.14 -4.15 -4.11
C PRO A 32 -20.50 -5.11 -2.98
N CYS A 33 -21.28 -4.64 -2.00
CA CYS A 33 -21.72 -5.44 -0.86
C CYS A 33 -22.54 -6.66 -1.30
N GLY A 34 -23.34 -6.53 -2.36
CA GLY A 34 -24.12 -7.66 -2.91
C GLY A 34 -23.28 -8.75 -3.58
N SER A 35 -22.01 -8.48 -3.85
CA SER A 35 -21.08 -9.39 -4.52
C SER A 35 -19.97 -9.89 -3.60
N THR A 36 -20.05 -9.59 -2.30
CA THR A 36 -19.03 -9.96 -1.30
C THR A 36 -19.69 -10.75 -0.18
N PHE A 37 -19.12 -11.91 0.19
CA PHE A 37 -19.61 -12.66 1.35
C PHE A 37 -19.39 -11.86 2.62
N CYS A 38 -20.40 -11.81 3.50
CA CYS A 38 -20.31 -11.05 4.75
C CYS A 38 -19.08 -11.45 5.57
N GLU A 39 -18.77 -12.74 5.66
CA GLU A 39 -17.62 -13.24 6.42
C GLU A 39 -16.26 -12.74 5.90
N GLU A 40 -16.18 -12.44 4.60
CA GLU A 40 -14.99 -11.88 3.95
C GLU A 40 -14.95 -10.35 4.00
N CYS A 41 -16.04 -9.71 4.39
CA CYS A 41 -16.14 -8.26 4.53
C CYS A 41 -15.64 -7.79 5.90
N LEU A 42 -14.86 -6.72 5.94
CA LEU A 42 -14.39 -6.07 7.17
C LEU A 42 -15.52 -5.53 8.04
N PHE A 43 -16.68 -5.26 7.44
CA PHE A 43 -17.85 -4.72 8.12
C PHE A 43 -18.84 -5.79 8.59
N CYS A 44 -18.46 -7.09 8.57
CA CYS A 44 -19.27 -8.22 9.00
C CYS A 44 -19.85 -8.05 10.41
N SER A 45 -21.04 -7.46 10.52
CA SER A 45 -21.75 -7.17 11.76
C SER A 45 -23.16 -6.71 11.45
N ALA A 46 -24.06 -6.76 12.44
CA ALA A 46 -25.43 -6.25 12.31
C ALA A 46 -25.47 -4.76 11.90
N ASN A 47 -24.47 -3.98 12.30
CA ASN A 47 -24.37 -2.54 12.03
C ASN A 47 -23.39 -2.20 10.89
N CYS A 48 -23.31 -3.04 9.85
CA CYS A 48 -22.35 -2.87 8.74
C CYS A 48 -22.39 -1.47 8.11
N LYS A 49 -23.57 -0.84 8.00
CA LYS A 49 -23.75 0.52 7.45
C LYS A 49 -23.07 1.60 8.29
N GLU A 50 -23.09 1.47 9.62
CA GLU A 50 -22.41 2.41 10.52
C GLU A 50 -20.89 2.25 10.38
N LYS A 51 -20.39 1.01 10.35
CA LYS A 51 -18.97 0.72 10.14
C LYS A 51 -18.43 1.25 8.82
N VAL A 52 -19.22 1.18 7.74
CA VAL A 52 -18.86 1.77 6.44
C VAL A 52 -18.64 3.28 6.59
N ARG A 53 -19.53 3.99 7.31
CA ARG A 53 -19.42 5.44 7.54
C ARG A 53 -18.18 5.78 8.37
N GLU A 54 -17.98 5.09 9.48
CA GLU A 54 -16.81 5.27 10.36
C GLU A 54 -15.51 5.02 9.59
N TRP A 55 -15.43 3.92 8.85
CA TRP A 55 -14.28 3.58 8.02
C TRP A 55 -14.04 4.63 6.94
N SER A 56 -15.09 5.12 6.27
CA SER A 56 -14.94 6.13 5.22
C SER A 56 -14.35 7.45 5.73
N GLU A 57 -14.58 7.76 7.00
CA GLU A 57 -14.06 8.96 7.67
C GLU A 57 -12.74 8.74 8.40
N SER A 58 -12.30 7.49 8.59
CA SER A 58 -11.01 7.21 9.21
C SER A 58 -9.85 7.51 8.25
N GLU A 59 -8.69 7.82 8.82
CA GLU A 59 -7.46 7.97 8.03
C GLU A 59 -7.15 6.66 7.29
N TYR A 60 -6.73 6.82 6.03
CA TYR A 60 -6.21 5.72 5.24
C TYR A 60 -4.84 5.29 5.77
N ILE A 61 -4.68 3.99 5.87
CA ILE A 61 -3.44 3.34 6.31
C ILE A 61 -2.91 2.55 5.13
N GLU A 62 -1.65 2.79 4.77
CA GLU A 62 -0.95 1.99 3.75
C GLU A 62 -0.82 0.54 4.23
N VAL A 63 -0.96 -0.41 3.30
CA VAL A 63 -0.92 -1.84 3.60
C VAL A 63 0.17 -2.53 2.81
N ILE A 64 0.73 -3.60 3.36
CA ILE A 64 1.79 -4.38 2.73
C ILE A 64 1.33 -5.83 2.55
N SER A 65 1.66 -6.45 1.42
CA SER A 65 1.32 -7.86 1.21
C SER A 65 2.15 -8.75 2.12
N LYS A 66 1.66 -9.95 2.44
CA LYS A 66 2.43 -10.95 3.21
C LYS A 66 3.76 -11.28 2.53
N ARG A 67 3.78 -11.35 1.21
CA ARG A 67 4.98 -11.68 0.42
C ARG A 67 6.03 -10.58 0.57
N ASP A 68 5.65 -9.34 0.31
CA ASP A 68 6.55 -8.20 0.37
C ASP A 68 7.02 -7.97 1.80
N ARG A 69 6.11 -8.08 2.78
CA ARG A 69 6.45 -8.02 4.20
C ARG A 69 7.49 -9.06 4.58
N ALA A 70 7.36 -10.30 4.09
CA ALA A 70 8.33 -11.36 4.34
C ALA A 70 9.67 -11.08 3.64
N PHE A 71 9.65 -10.52 2.42
CA PHE A 71 10.87 -10.14 1.71
C PHE A 71 11.74 -9.16 2.52
N LEU A 72 11.12 -8.17 3.16
CA LEU A 72 11.84 -7.18 3.97
C LEU A 72 12.62 -7.78 5.15
N GLU A 73 12.29 -8.99 5.61
CA GLU A 73 13.04 -9.68 6.67
C GLU A 73 14.34 -10.32 6.16
N TYR A 74 14.49 -10.51 4.85
CA TYR A 74 15.72 -11.05 4.25
C TYR A 74 16.73 -9.96 3.88
N LEU A 75 16.33 -8.68 3.92
CA LEU A 75 17.25 -7.58 3.70
C LEU A 75 18.18 -7.45 4.89
N ASP A 76 19.48 -7.29 4.60
CA ASP A 76 20.47 -6.98 5.62
C ASP A 76 20.08 -5.68 6.35
N THR A 77 20.23 -5.69 7.68
CA THR A 77 19.98 -4.54 8.56
C THR A 77 20.76 -3.28 8.20
N ILE A 78 21.84 -3.38 7.40
CA ILE A 78 22.55 -2.21 6.89
C ILE A 78 21.75 -1.44 5.81
N ILE A 79 20.73 -2.06 5.23
CA ILE A 79 19.87 -1.46 4.21
C ILE A 79 18.70 -0.78 4.93
N HIS A 80 18.56 0.53 4.76
CA HIS A 80 17.61 1.34 5.53
C HIS A 80 16.47 1.90 4.69
N TYR A 81 16.74 2.20 3.41
CA TYR A 81 15.82 2.96 2.57
C TYR A 81 15.40 2.17 1.34
N VAL A 82 14.17 2.43 0.88
CA VAL A 82 13.66 2.02 -0.42
C VAL A 82 13.01 3.20 -1.13
N THR A 83 13.22 3.25 -2.43
CA THR A 83 12.61 4.26 -3.32
C THR A 83 12.04 3.59 -4.55
N ARG A 84 11.22 4.33 -5.26
CA ARG A 84 10.77 4.00 -6.60
C ARG A 84 11.20 5.12 -7.53
N ASP A 85 11.84 4.75 -8.64
CA ASP A 85 12.27 5.69 -9.67
C ASP A 85 11.15 5.97 -10.68
N LEU A 86 11.34 6.95 -11.57
CA LEU A 86 10.33 7.32 -12.58
C LEU A 86 10.00 6.16 -13.54
N ASN A 87 10.93 5.22 -13.71
CA ASN A 87 10.77 4.03 -14.54
C ASN A 87 10.03 2.88 -13.83
N ASP A 88 9.47 3.12 -12.64
CA ASP A 88 8.74 2.18 -11.79
C ASP A 88 9.63 1.11 -11.11
N ASP A 89 10.95 1.18 -11.27
CA ASP A 89 11.86 0.26 -10.58
C ASP A 89 12.05 0.62 -9.11
N LEU A 90 12.14 -0.41 -8.27
CA LEU A 90 12.47 -0.30 -6.87
C LEU A 90 13.98 -0.38 -6.64
N TYR A 91 14.48 0.52 -5.79
CA TYR A 91 15.87 0.59 -5.39
C TYR A 91 16.01 0.65 -3.87
N ILE A 92 17.09 0.06 -3.35
CA ILE A 92 17.41 0.05 -1.93
C ILE A 92 18.75 0.71 -1.62
N TYR A 93 18.83 1.36 -0.47
CA TYR A 93 20.01 2.15 -0.07
C TYR A 93 20.37 1.94 1.41
N ILE A 94 21.68 1.97 1.68
CA ILE A 94 22.28 2.01 3.02
C ILE A 94 22.22 3.45 3.54
N SER A 95 22.61 4.42 2.71
CA SER A 95 22.58 5.85 3.04
C SER A 95 21.33 6.51 2.49
N LYS A 96 20.83 7.56 3.14
CA LYS A 96 19.63 8.28 2.67
C LYS A 96 19.89 8.84 1.25
N PRO A 97 19.17 8.37 0.22
CA PRO A 97 19.32 8.91 -1.13
C PRO A 97 18.68 10.29 -1.24
N HIS A 98 19.02 11.01 -2.30
CA HIS A 98 18.37 12.25 -2.71
C HIS A 98 17.69 12.07 -4.05
N LYS A 99 16.61 12.82 -4.28
CA LYS A 99 15.79 12.71 -5.47
C LYS A 99 16.29 13.63 -6.57
N LEU A 100 16.48 13.08 -7.77
CA LEU A 100 16.82 13.79 -9.00
C LEU A 100 15.58 13.93 -9.90
N ILE A 101 15.79 14.24 -11.17
CA ILE A 101 14.67 14.50 -12.11
C ILE A 101 13.93 13.21 -12.52
N ASP A 102 14.62 12.08 -12.53
CA ASP A 102 14.13 10.79 -13.02
C ASP A 102 14.50 9.60 -12.12
N CYS A 103 15.46 9.76 -11.21
CA CYS A 103 15.89 8.71 -10.29
C CYS A 103 16.18 9.21 -8.87
N TRP A 104 16.44 8.27 -7.97
CA TRP A 104 17.06 8.52 -6.68
C TRP A 104 18.54 8.13 -6.73
N GLU A 105 19.41 8.89 -6.06
CA GLU A 105 20.85 8.63 -6.03
C GLU A 105 21.45 8.77 -4.63
N SER A 106 22.53 8.04 -4.36
CA SER A 106 23.36 8.17 -3.17
C SER A 106 24.81 8.48 -3.56
N GLU A 107 25.40 9.52 -2.99
CA GLU A 107 26.81 9.86 -3.22
C GLU A 107 27.79 8.83 -2.60
N ARG A 108 27.28 7.92 -1.76
CA ARG A 108 28.11 7.03 -0.93
C ARG A 108 28.15 5.59 -1.45
N GLU A 109 27.26 5.22 -2.34
CA GLU A 109 27.12 3.84 -2.82
C GLU A 109 26.45 3.80 -4.18
N ALA A 110 26.68 2.71 -4.91
CA ALA A 110 25.89 2.40 -6.09
C ALA A 110 24.47 1.98 -5.70
N ASP A 111 23.54 2.32 -6.59
CA ASP A 111 22.14 1.91 -6.57
C ASP A 111 22.01 0.39 -6.68
N LYS A 112 21.03 -0.17 -5.97
CA LYS A 112 20.77 -1.62 -5.94
C LYS A 112 19.32 -1.86 -6.31
N ILE A 113 19.12 -2.26 -7.56
CA ILE A 113 17.80 -2.51 -8.15
C ILE A 113 17.21 -3.85 -7.67
N LEU A 114 15.91 -3.88 -7.38
CA LEU A 114 15.19 -5.07 -6.92
C LEU A 114 14.47 -5.84 -8.04
N ARG A 115 14.66 -5.47 -9.31
CA ARG A 115 13.95 -6.02 -10.49
C ARG A 115 14.00 -7.56 -10.63
N MET A 116 15.00 -8.22 -10.05
CA MET A 116 15.11 -9.69 -10.07
C MET A 116 14.20 -10.40 -9.04
N PHE A 117 13.61 -9.65 -8.12
CA PHE A 117 12.75 -10.18 -7.06
C PHE A 117 11.28 -9.88 -7.38
N ASN A 118 10.41 -10.80 -6.98
CA ASN A 118 8.96 -10.62 -7.08
C ASN A 118 8.45 -9.79 -5.90
N ILE A 119 8.77 -8.50 -5.91
CA ILE A 119 8.41 -7.49 -4.91
C ILE A 119 7.76 -6.29 -5.61
N ASP A 120 6.70 -5.74 -5.01
CA ASP A 120 5.94 -4.66 -5.61
C ASP A 120 5.96 -3.39 -4.76
N LEU A 121 5.70 -3.41 -3.45
CA LEU A 121 5.67 -2.21 -2.58
C LEU A 121 4.94 -0.99 -3.21
N PRO A 122 3.63 -1.09 -3.52
CA PRO A 122 2.87 -0.03 -4.20
C PRO A 122 2.68 1.25 -3.37
N MET A 123 2.98 1.20 -2.06
CA MET A 123 2.99 2.37 -1.20
C MET A 123 4.21 3.28 -1.43
N VAL A 124 5.31 2.73 -1.95
CA VAL A 124 6.53 3.48 -2.29
C VAL A 124 6.36 4.04 -3.69
N LYS A 125 6.30 5.36 -3.83
CA LYS A 125 5.94 6.02 -5.09
C LYS A 125 7.01 6.97 -5.57
N TRP A 126 7.09 7.16 -6.89
CA TRP A 126 7.95 8.20 -7.44
C TRP A 126 7.55 9.58 -6.93
N GLU A 127 6.27 9.86 -6.69
CA GLU A 127 5.80 11.16 -6.21
C GLU A 127 6.22 11.48 -4.77
N ASP A 128 6.73 10.50 -4.00
CA ASP A 128 7.17 10.72 -2.64
C ASP A 128 8.33 11.73 -2.60
N ASN A 129 8.29 12.66 -1.65
CA ASN A 129 9.33 13.68 -1.49
C ASN A 129 10.54 13.15 -0.70
N GLU A 130 10.37 12.05 0.01
CA GLU A 130 11.34 11.44 0.91
C GLU A 130 11.36 9.92 0.68
N PRO A 131 12.51 9.25 0.84
CA PRO A 131 12.60 7.80 0.68
C PRO A 131 11.89 7.09 1.84
N TRP A 132 11.34 5.90 1.57
CA TRP A 132 10.71 5.10 2.61
C TRP A 132 11.76 4.39 3.47
N LEU A 133 11.54 4.39 4.79
CA LEU A 133 12.31 3.55 5.71
C LEU A 133 11.76 2.13 5.66
N ILE A 134 12.65 1.14 5.49
CA ILE A 134 12.30 -0.28 5.54
C ILE A 134 11.66 -0.62 6.90
N GLU A 135 12.13 -0.01 7.98
CA GLU A 135 11.56 -0.20 9.32
C GLU A 135 10.14 0.34 9.45
N ASP A 136 9.76 1.36 8.70
CA ASP A 136 8.38 1.85 8.69
C ASP A 136 7.48 0.97 7.82
N LEU A 137 8.00 0.46 6.69
CA LEU A 137 7.30 -0.54 5.88
C LEU A 137 7.00 -1.82 6.68
N LYS A 138 7.92 -2.25 7.56
CA LYS A 138 7.73 -3.41 8.44
C LYS A 138 6.59 -3.25 9.45
N LYS A 139 6.18 -2.01 9.76
CA LYS A 139 5.10 -1.66 10.70
C LYS A 139 3.73 -1.54 10.02
N LEU A 140 3.66 -1.56 8.69
CA LEU A 140 2.40 -1.46 7.96
C LEU A 140 1.50 -2.66 8.25
N GLU A 141 0.19 -2.44 8.12
CA GLU A 141 -0.79 -3.51 8.26
C GLU A 141 -0.61 -4.53 7.13
N VAL A 142 -0.60 -5.81 7.49
CA VAL A 142 -0.34 -6.90 6.54
C VAL A 142 -1.65 -7.43 5.94
N VAL A 143 -1.71 -7.48 4.61
CA VAL A 143 -2.78 -8.11 3.82
C VAL A 143 -2.26 -9.35 3.10
N GLU A 144 -3.11 -10.27 2.66
CA GLU A 144 -2.65 -11.48 1.97
C GLU A 144 -1.90 -11.15 0.68
N GLU A 145 -2.48 -10.27 -0.14
CA GLU A 145 -1.96 -9.83 -1.43
C GLU A 145 -2.48 -8.43 -1.78
N TYR A 146 -1.81 -7.75 -2.70
CA TYR A 146 -2.33 -6.54 -3.34
C TYR A 146 -3.48 -6.89 -4.28
N GLU A 147 -4.26 -5.87 -4.68
CA GLU A 147 -5.32 -6.01 -5.68
C GLU A 147 -4.79 -6.13 -7.11
#